data_AF-A0A832TA06-F1
#
_entry.id   AF-A0A832TA06-F1
#
_cell.length_a   1.000
_cell.length_b   1.000
_cell.length_c   1.000
_cell.angle_alpha   90.00
_cell.angle_beta   90.00
_cell.angle_gamma   90.00
#
_symmetry.space_group_name_H-M   'P 1'
#
loop_
_entity.id
_entity.type
_entity.pdbx_description
1 polymer ?
#
loop_
_entity_poly.entity_id
_entity_poly.type
_entity_poly.pdbx_seq_one_letter_code
_entity_poly.pdbx_strand_id
1 'polypeptide(L)'
;MELLIIKERRIDYDGSAIRSHWAYRNFGILGDSLVVFRGKCNVKVEEMVDIEDLRLRKEIKGDDMVHYILELFWHPDILLASSLQKLLIARLVELLWNYGIEASRRGDDIYVNGRKLSISIATVSPVSIKIHIGLNVKTVGVPPGVDAIGLEELGIDPTEFMERSAKALVEEIEKVRKDSLKVRWVT
;
A
#
# COMPACT_ATOMS: atom_id res chain seq x y z
N MET A 1 7.56 14.66 3.02
CA MET A 1 6.18 14.13 2.91
C MET A 1 5.63 13.95 4.31
N GLU A 2 4.35 14.18 4.58
CA GLU A 2 3.79 13.93 5.92
C GLU A 2 3.52 12.44 6.14
N LEU A 3 3.94 11.92 7.30
CA LEU A 3 3.73 10.53 7.70
C LEU A 3 2.81 10.51 8.93
N LEU A 4 1.71 9.76 8.83
CA LEU A 4 0.83 9.46 9.97
C LEU A 4 0.72 7.95 10.16
N ILE A 5 1.09 7.47 11.35
CA ILE A 5 0.90 6.05 11.74
C ILE A 5 -0.12 6.02 12.88
N ILE A 6 -1.23 5.32 12.68
CA ILE A 6 -2.33 5.22 13.65
C ILE A 6 -2.22 3.88 14.36
N LYS A 7 -1.92 3.91 15.67
CA LYS A 7 -1.68 2.70 16.48
C LYS A 7 -2.73 2.48 17.56
N GLU A 8 -3.35 3.56 18.01
CA GLU A 8 -4.24 3.60 19.16
C GLU A 8 -5.64 3.05 18.82
N ARG A 9 -5.98 2.97 17.53
CA ARG A 9 -7.27 2.50 17.05
C ARG A 9 -7.15 1.76 15.72
N ARG A 10 -8.17 0.97 15.42
CA ARG A 10 -8.36 0.34 14.12
C ARG A 10 -9.20 1.21 13.20
N ILE A 11 -8.90 1.18 11.91
CA ILE A 11 -9.68 1.85 10.86
C ILE A 11 -9.90 0.83 9.75
N ASP A 12 -11.16 0.59 9.40
CA ASP A 12 -11.51 -0.35 8.33
C ASP A 12 -11.38 0.33 6.96
N TYR A 13 -10.89 -0.42 5.99
CA TYR A 13 -10.69 0.00 4.62
C TYR A 13 -11.77 -0.61 3.71
N ASP A 14 -12.51 0.26 3.04
CA ASP A 14 -13.58 -0.13 2.12
C ASP A 14 -13.32 0.25 0.65
N GLY A 15 -12.10 0.72 0.35
CA GLY A 15 -11.71 1.25 -0.96
C GLY A 15 -11.78 2.78 -1.07
N SER A 16 -12.62 3.44 -0.27
CA SER A 16 -12.87 4.89 -0.41
C SER A 16 -11.65 5.78 -0.10
N ALA A 17 -10.65 5.25 0.62
CA ALA A 17 -9.42 5.98 0.94
C ALA A 17 -8.52 6.27 -0.28
N ILE A 18 -8.81 5.65 -1.43
CA ILE A 18 -8.15 5.94 -2.70
C ILE A 18 -8.66 7.22 -3.37
N ARG A 19 -9.75 7.83 -2.87
CA ARG A 19 -10.25 9.12 -3.36
C ARG A 19 -9.27 10.24 -3.00
N SER A 20 -9.16 11.26 -3.86
CA SER A 20 -8.27 12.40 -3.61
C SER A 20 -8.66 13.15 -2.33
N HIS A 21 -7.66 13.77 -1.71
CA HIS A 21 -7.75 14.50 -0.45
C HIS A 21 -8.33 13.69 0.71
N TRP A 22 -8.24 12.35 0.67
CA TRP A 22 -8.76 11.53 1.76
C TRP A 22 -8.00 11.82 3.07
N ALA A 23 -6.67 11.94 3.01
CA ALA A 23 -5.87 12.26 4.20
C ALA A 23 -6.22 13.66 4.76
N TYR A 24 -6.37 14.65 3.88
CA TYR A 24 -6.74 16.01 4.28
C TYR A 24 -8.12 16.08 4.94
N ARG A 25 -9.14 15.42 4.35
CA ARG A 25 -10.51 15.44 4.88
C ARG A 25 -10.66 14.73 6.22
N ASN A 26 -9.87 13.67 6.46
CA ASN A 26 -10.02 12.84 7.66
C ASN A 26 -9.04 13.19 8.78
N PHE A 27 -7.88 13.77 8.45
CA PHE A 27 -6.79 14.01 9.41
C PHE A 27 -6.18 15.41 9.32
N GLY A 28 -6.63 16.27 8.40
CA GLY A 28 -6.09 17.63 8.24
C GLY A 28 -4.71 17.70 7.59
N ILE A 29 -4.21 16.60 7.04
CA ILE A 29 -2.89 16.47 6.42
C ILE A 29 -2.91 17.10 5.02
N LEU A 30 -2.10 18.14 4.79
CA LEU A 30 -2.09 18.91 3.54
C LEU A 30 -0.84 18.61 2.71
N GLY A 31 -1.04 18.10 1.49
CA GLY A 31 0.04 17.80 0.54
C GLY A 31 0.41 16.32 0.51
N ASP A 32 1.62 16.03 0.02
CA ASP A 32 2.13 14.66 -0.10
C ASP A 32 2.05 13.95 1.26
N SER A 33 1.43 12.77 1.30
CA SER A 33 1.21 12.05 2.55
C SER A 33 1.22 10.53 2.42
N LEU A 34 1.67 9.88 3.48
CA LEU A 34 1.50 8.45 3.73
C LEU A 34 0.76 8.27 5.07
N VAL A 35 -0.43 7.66 5.02
CA VAL A 35 -1.20 7.29 6.21
C VAL A 35 -1.18 5.77 6.36
N VAL A 36 -0.78 5.28 7.54
CA VAL A 36 -0.65 3.85 7.85
C VAL A 36 -1.54 3.49 9.04
N PHE A 37 -2.36 2.46 8.89
CA PHE A 37 -3.29 2.00 9.93
C PHE A 37 -3.56 0.50 9.81
N ARG A 38 -4.09 -0.11 10.88
CA ARG A 38 -4.50 -1.52 10.91
C ARG A 38 -6.02 -1.63 11.02
N GLY A 39 -6.63 -2.57 10.31
CA GLY A 39 -8.08 -2.78 10.36
C GLY A 39 -8.56 -3.85 9.40
N LYS A 40 -9.88 -3.96 9.23
CA LYS A 40 -10.47 -4.87 8.24
C LYS A 40 -10.34 -4.29 6.84
N CYS A 41 -10.25 -5.17 5.86
CA CYS A 41 -10.39 -4.86 4.46
C CYS A 41 -11.72 -5.45 3.96
N ASN A 42 -12.54 -4.61 3.34
CA ASN A 42 -13.74 -5.05 2.64
C ASN A 42 -14.06 -4.07 1.51
N VAL A 43 -13.36 -4.22 0.38
CA VAL A 43 -13.51 -3.32 -0.77
C VAL A 43 -14.90 -3.45 -1.36
N LYS A 44 -15.64 -2.35 -1.37
CA LYS A 44 -16.97 -2.29 -1.98
C LYS A 44 -16.86 -2.33 -3.50
N VAL A 45 -17.86 -2.88 -4.17
CA VAL A 45 -17.87 -3.01 -5.64
C VAL A 45 -17.75 -1.64 -6.31
N GLU A 46 -18.44 -0.63 -5.78
CA GLU A 46 -18.40 0.76 -6.26
C GLU A 46 -17.06 1.48 -6.00
N GLU A 47 -16.23 0.96 -5.10
CA GLU A 47 -14.89 1.49 -4.81
C GLU A 47 -13.79 0.63 -5.45
N MET A 48 -14.14 -0.45 -6.16
CA MET A 48 -13.17 -1.30 -6.86
C MET A 48 -12.65 -0.57 -8.11
N VAL A 49 -11.38 -0.18 -8.06
CA VAL A 49 -10.73 0.57 -9.15
C VAL A 49 -10.17 -0.36 -10.23
N ASP A 50 -9.74 -1.57 -9.85
CA ASP A 50 -9.25 -2.55 -10.82
C ASP A 50 -10.42 -3.14 -11.62
N ILE A 51 -10.45 -2.81 -12.91
CA ILE A 51 -11.49 -3.25 -13.85
C ILE A 51 -11.40 -4.76 -14.10
N GLU A 52 -10.22 -5.36 -14.06
CA GLU A 52 -10.07 -6.81 -14.23
C GLU A 52 -10.63 -7.55 -13.02
N ASP A 53 -10.38 -7.06 -11.81
CA ASP A 53 -10.97 -7.62 -10.59
C ASP A 53 -12.51 -7.48 -10.59
N LEU A 54 -13.04 -6.36 -11.08
CA LEU A 54 -14.48 -6.20 -11.32
C LEU A 54 -15.03 -7.22 -12.32
N ARG A 55 -14.36 -7.41 -13.46
CA ARG A 55 -14.77 -8.36 -14.51
C ARG A 55 -14.77 -9.79 -14.00
N LEU A 56 -13.77 -10.14 -13.19
CA LEU A 56 -13.63 -11.46 -12.57
C LEU A 56 -14.47 -11.62 -11.31
N ARG A 57 -15.21 -10.57 -10.89
CA ARG A 57 -16.02 -10.52 -9.67
C ARG A 57 -15.22 -10.96 -8.43
N LYS A 58 -13.95 -10.54 -8.37
CA LYS A 58 -13.11 -10.86 -7.22
C LYS A 58 -13.61 -10.10 -5.99
N GLU A 59 -13.52 -10.76 -4.86
CA GLU A 59 -13.69 -10.13 -3.56
C GLU A 59 -12.29 -9.75 -3.03
N ILE A 60 -12.14 -8.54 -2.51
CA ILE A 60 -10.92 -8.10 -1.81
C ILE A 60 -11.31 -7.84 -0.36
N LYS A 61 -11.05 -8.84 0.49
CA LYS A 61 -11.47 -8.87 1.89
C LYS A 61 -10.40 -9.48 2.80
N GLY A 62 -10.44 -9.11 4.08
CA GLY A 62 -9.60 -9.67 5.13
C GLY A 62 -9.95 -9.04 6.48
N ASP A 63 -9.97 -9.82 7.56
CA ASP A 63 -10.40 -9.31 8.87
C ASP A 63 -9.29 -8.55 9.63
N ASP A 64 -8.03 -8.68 9.20
CA ASP A 64 -6.92 -8.00 9.86
C ASP A 64 -5.77 -7.73 8.89
N MET A 65 -5.63 -6.48 8.46
CA MET A 65 -4.61 -6.03 7.53
C MET A 65 -3.98 -4.71 8.00
N VAL A 66 -2.72 -4.48 7.61
CA VAL A 66 -2.09 -3.17 7.63
C VAL A 66 -2.35 -2.50 6.29
N HIS A 67 -2.77 -1.24 6.30
CA HIS A 67 -3.07 -0.44 5.13
C HIS A 67 -2.10 0.74 5.04
N TYR A 68 -1.59 0.99 3.85
CA TYR A 68 -0.79 2.15 3.49
C TYR A 68 -1.59 2.95 2.46
N ILE A 69 -1.98 4.17 2.79
CA ILE A 69 -2.67 5.09 1.87
C ILE A 69 -1.71 6.20 1.53
N LEU A 70 -1.20 6.16 0.31
CA LEU A 70 -0.30 7.17 -0.23
C LEU A 70 -1.07 8.14 -1.12
N GLU A 71 -0.80 9.43 -0.96
CA GLU A 71 -1.25 10.49 -1.84
C GLU A 71 -0.09 11.42 -2.19
N LEU A 72 0.20 11.58 -3.49
CA LEU A 72 1.27 12.45 -3.98
C LEU A 72 0.66 13.50 -4.92
N PHE A 73 0.86 14.77 -4.62
CA PHE A 73 0.45 15.91 -5.46
C PHE A 73 1.51 16.22 -6.52
N TRP A 74 2.00 15.16 -7.16
CA TRP A 74 2.89 15.24 -8.31
C TRP A 74 2.04 15.28 -9.58
N HIS A 75 2.68 15.38 -10.75
CA HIS A 75 1.95 15.30 -12.01
C HIS A 75 1.14 13.99 -12.06
N PRO A 76 -0.20 14.04 -12.21
CA PRO A 76 -1.01 12.83 -12.20
C PRO A 76 -0.77 12.01 -13.47
N ASP A 77 0.02 10.96 -13.32
CA ASP A 77 0.39 10.04 -14.38
C ASP A 77 0.18 8.61 -13.90
N ILE A 78 -0.67 7.86 -14.61
CA ILE A 78 -1.05 6.49 -14.23
C ILE A 78 0.11 5.49 -14.39
N LEU A 79 1.01 5.71 -15.36
CA LEU A 79 2.19 4.88 -15.55
C LEU A 79 3.19 5.13 -14.43
N LEU A 80 3.38 6.39 -14.03
CA LEU A 80 4.16 6.76 -12.84
C LEU A 80 3.55 6.13 -11.58
N ALA A 81 2.24 6.24 -11.37
CA ALA A 81 1.55 5.64 -10.23
C ALA A 81 1.76 4.11 -10.16
N SER A 82 1.56 3.41 -11.28
CA SER A 82 1.77 1.96 -11.38
C SER A 82 3.24 1.55 -11.20
N SER A 83 4.18 2.40 -11.62
CA SER A 83 5.62 2.19 -11.44
C SER A 83 6.03 2.38 -9.99
N LEU A 84 5.55 3.45 -9.34
CA LEU A 84 5.76 3.71 -7.91
C LEU A 84 5.18 2.58 -7.06
N GLN A 85 3.97 2.11 -7.36
CA GLN A 85 3.38 0.95 -6.67
C GLN A 85 4.34 -0.25 -6.67
N LYS A 86 4.90 -0.61 -7.84
CA LYS A 86 5.84 -1.74 -7.96
C LYS A 86 7.16 -1.48 -7.24
N LEU A 87 7.66 -0.24 -7.24
CA LEU A 87 8.84 0.17 -6.48
C LEU A 87 8.62 0.00 -4.98
N LEU A 88 7.48 0.48 -4.45
CA LEU A 88 7.14 0.38 -3.03
C LEU A 88 6.95 -1.08 -2.60
N ILE A 89 6.36 -1.91 -3.46
CA ILE A 89 6.26 -3.36 -3.23
C ILE A 89 7.65 -4.00 -3.19
N ALA A 90 8.55 -3.64 -4.10
CA ALA A 90 9.94 -4.13 -4.07
C ALA A 90 10.64 -3.70 -2.78
N ARG A 91 10.44 -2.46 -2.33
CA ARG A 91 10.99 -1.94 -1.07
C ARG A 91 10.48 -2.69 0.16
N LEU A 92 9.19 -3.06 0.18
CA LEU A 92 8.62 -3.91 1.24
C LEU A 92 9.21 -5.33 1.23
N VAL A 93 9.46 -5.90 0.05
CA VAL A 93 10.13 -7.21 -0.08
C VAL A 93 11.56 -7.13 0.47
N GLU A 94 12.32 -6.11 0.12
CA GLU A 94 13.66 -5.88 0.68
C GLU A 94 13.62 -5.72 2.21
N LEU A 95 12.60 -5.04 2.73
CA LEU A 95 12.43 -4.91 4.17
C LEU A 95 12.14 -6.28 4.82
N LEU A 96 11.31 -7.12 4.22
CA LEU A 96 11.02 -8.48 4.71
C LEU A 96 12.29 -9.36 4.72
N TRP A 97 13.20 -9.21 3.76
CA TRP A 97 14.50 -9.90 3.78
C TRP A 97 15.32 -9.56 5.03
N ASN A 98 15.24 -8.32 5.52
CA ASN A 98 15.92 -7.92 6.77
C ASN A 98 15.33 -8.58 8.02
N TYR A 99 14.10 -9.11 7.93
CA TYR A 99 13.49 -9.96 8.96
C TYR A 99 13.82 -11.45 8.77
N GLY A 100 14.67 -11.81 7.80
CA GLY A 100 15.00 -13.20 7.46
C GLY A 100 13.87 -13.93 6.72
N ILE A 101 12.88 -13.20 6.19
CA ILE A 101 11.75 -13.78 5.46
C ILE A 101 12.09 -13.83 3.97
N GLU A 102 12.04 -15.01 3.34
CA GLU A 102 12.23 -15.17 1.91
C GLU A 102 10.96 -14.74 1.13
N ALA A 103 10.81 -13.42 0.98
CA ALA A 103 9.73 -12.83 0.21
C ALA A 103 10.09 -12.68 -1.27
N SER A 104 9.10 -12.81 -2.14
CA SER A 104 9.23 -12.60 -3.58
C SER A 104 8.14 -11.65 -4.08
N ARG A 105 8.47 -10.85 -5.09
CA ARG A 105 7.50 -10.00 -5.78
C ARG A 105 6.99 -10.71 -7.03
N ARG A 106 5.67 -10.70 -7.24
CA ARG A 106 5.04 -11.10 -8.52
C ARG A 106 4.15 -9.96 -8.98
N GLY A 107 4.62 -9.18 -9.96
CA GLY A 107 3.93 -7.94 -10.35
C GLY A 107 3.97 -6.90 -9.23
N ASP A 108 2.80 -6.53 -8.72
CA ASP A 108 2.53 -5.58 -7.63
C ASP A 108 2.07 -6.29 -6.33
N ASP A 109 2.25 -7.61 -6.26
CA ASP A 109 1.96 -8.41 -5.08
C ASP A 109 3.23 -9.00 -4.45
N ILE A 110 3.18 -9.19 -3.14
CA ILE A 110 4.18 -9.86 -2.30
C ILE A 110 3.71 -11.28 -1.99
N TYR A 111 4.61 -12.24 -2.18
CA TYR A 111 4.39 -13.64 -1.84
C TYR A 111 5.50 -14.16 -0.92
N VAL A 112 5.14 -15.01 0.03
CA VAL A 112 6.07 -15.76 0.90
C VAL A 112 5.66 -17.22 0.86
N ASN A 113 6.61 -18.12 0.60
CA ASN A 113 6.35 -19.57 0.44
C ASN A 113 5.22 -19.89 -0.57
N GLY A 114 5.11 -19.08 -1.63
CA GLY A 114 4.05 -19.22 -2.65
C GLY A 114 2.68 -18.65 -2.26
N ARG A 115 2.51 -18.18 -1.01
CA ARG A 115 1.26 -17.63 -0.46
C ARG A 115 1.25 -16.11 -0.51
N LYS A 116 0.11 -15.51 -0.81
CA LYS A 116 -0.05 -14.07 -1.04
C LYS A 116 -0.11 -13.30 0.28
N LEU A 117 0.81 -12.36 0.49
CA LEU A 117 0.88 -11.52 1.69
C LEU A 117 0.16 -10.18 1.50
N SER A 118 0.18 -9.63 0.28
CA SER A 118 -0.29 -8.28 0.02
C SER A 118 -1.44 -8.21 -0.98
N ILE A 119 -2.11 -7.07 -0.99
CA ILE A 119 -2.85 -6.52 -2.12
C ILE A 119 -2.31 -5.12 -2.37
N SER A 120 -2.42 -4.61 -3.60
CA SER A 120 -2.19 -3.19 -3.84
C SER A 120 -2.97 -2.69 -5.04
N ILE A 121 -3.18 -1.39 -5.10
CA ILE A 121 -3.79 -0.70 -6.25
C ILE A 121 -3.18 0.68 -6.39
N ALA A 122 -3.02 1.12 -7.63
CA ALA A 122 -2.58 2.46 -7.98
C ALA A 122 -3.57 3.11 -8.94
N THR A 123 -3.84 4.40 -8.72
CA THR A 123 -4.67 5.21 -9.60
C THR A 123 -4.27 6.67 -9.52
N VAL A 124 -4.93 7.49 -10.32
CA VAL A 124 -4.77 8.94 -10.32
C VAL A 124 -6.12 9.61 -10.19
N SER A 125 -6.11 10.79 -9.58
CA SER A 125 -7.16 11.78 -9.70
C SER A 125 -6.66 12.91 -10.61
N PRO A 126 -7.50 13.89 -10.99
CA PRO A 126 -7.03 15.06 -11.73
C PRO A 126 -5.94 15.89 -11.04
N VAL A 127 -5.66 15.65 -9.76
CA VAL A 127 -4.79 16.49 -8.91
C VAL A 127 -3.72 15.71 -8.13
N SER A 128 -3.80 14.37 -8.09
CA SER A 128 -2.88 13.56 -7.28
C SER A 128 -2.77 12.11 -7.75
N ILE A 129 -1.64 11.49 -7.45
CA ILE A 129 -1.43 10.04 -7.51
C ILE A 129 -1.92 9.41 -6.20
N LYS A 130 -2.58 8.26 -6.29
CA LYS A 130 -3.14 7.52 -5.16
C LYS A 130 -2.70 6.06 -5.21
N ILE A 131 -2.11 5.58 -4.12
CA ILE A 131 -1.69 4.18 -4.00
C ILE A 131 -2.20 3.63 -2.68
N HIS A 132 -2.83 2.46 -2.73
CA HIS A 132 -3.12 1.65 -1.55
C HIS A 132 -2.30 0.37 -1.59
N ILE A 133 -1.69 0.03 -0.46
CA ILE A 133 -1.10 -1.28 -0.22
C ILE A 133 -1.76 -1.85 1.03
N GLY A 134 -2.20 -3.10 0.98
CA GLY A 134 -2.68 -3.85 2.12
C GLY A 134 -1.77 -5.05 2.39
N LEU A 135 -1.36 -5.29 3.62
CA LEU A 135 -0.63 -6.49 4.04
C LEU A 135 -1.47 -7.27 5.04
N ASN A 136 -1.66 -8.56 4.79
CA ASN A 136 -2.34 -9.44 5.73
C ASN A 136 -1.57 -9.48 7.05
N VAL A 137 -2.24 -9.19 8.15
CA VAL A 137 -1.70 -9.47 9.49
C VAL A 137 -2.09 -10.88 9.91
N LYS A 138 -3.38 -11.19 9.72
CA LYS A 138 -3.98 -12.52 9.83
C LYS A 138 -4.66 -12.85 8.50
N THR A 139 -4.95 -14.12 8.29
CA THR A 139 -5.57 -14.64 7.06
C THR A 139 -7.07 -14.92 7.22
N VAL A 140 -7.63 -14.66 8.40
CA VAL A 140 -9.07 -14.78 8.66
C VAL A 140 -9.82 -13.76 7.80
N GLY A 141 -10.94 -14.18 7.19
CA GLY A 141 -11.77 -13.32 6.33
C GLY A 141 -11.23 -13.13 4.91
N VAL A 142 -10.09 -13.73 4.56
CA VAL A 142 -9.60 -13.77 3.17
C VAL A 142 -10.53 -14.66 2.33
N PRO A 143 -10.90 -14.26 1.09
CA PRO A 143 -11.81 -15.01 0.24
C PRO A 143 -11.36 -16.45 -0.05
N PRO A 144 -12.31 -17.40 -0.18
CA PRO A 144 -12.01 -18.76 -0.60
C PRO A 144 -11.28 -18.79 -1.95
N GLY A 145 -10.20 -19.57 -2.04
CA GLY A 145 -9.38 -19.70 -3.26
C GLY A 145 -8.17 -18.77 -3.32
N VAL A 146 -8.01 -17.86 -2.36
CA VAL A 146 -6.77 -17.10 -2.17
C VAL A 146 -5.94 -17.77 -1.08
N ASP A 147 -4.81 -18.37 -1.47
CA ASP A 147 -3.84 -18.87 -0.51
C ASP A 147 -3.02 -17.71 0.05
N ALA A 148 -3.43 -17.20 1.21
CA ALA A 148 -2.84 -16.03 1.85
C ALA A 148 -1.97 -16.41 3.05
N ILE A 149 -0.99 -15.56 3.37
CA ILE A 149 -0.16 -15.62 4.57
C ILE A 149 -0.17 -14.27 5.27
N GLY A 150 -0.06 -14.24 6.60
CA GLY A 150 -0.11 -13.01 7.41
C GLY A 150 1.20 -12.73 8.16
N LEU A 151 1.42 -11.47 8.53
CA LEU A 151 2.60 -11.04 9.30
C LEU A 151 2.78 -11.82 10.62
N GLU A 152 1.70 -12.11 11.34
CA GLU A 152 1.79 -12.86 12.61
C GLU A 152 2.27 -14.30 12.39
N GLU A 153 1.87 -14.94 11.27
CA GLU A 153 2.35 -16.28 10.89
C GLU A 153 3.85 -16.28 10.55
N LEU A 154 4.35 -15.14 10.06
CA LEU A 154 5.78 -14.92 9.78
C LEU A 154 6.58 -14.53 11.03
N GLY A 155 5.96 -14.46 12.21
CA GLY A 155 6.62 -14.04 13.45
C GLY A 155 6.95 -12.54 13.50
N ILE A 156 6.31 -11.72 12.67
CA ILE A 156 6.53 -10.28 12.60
C ILE A 156 5.48 -9.56 13.46
N ASP A 157 5.93 -8.72 14.40
CA ASP A 157 5.03 -7.82 15.12
C ASP A 157 4.44 -6.77 14.17
N PRO A 158 3.10 -6.71 14.01
CA PRO A 158 2.48 -5.81 13.04
C PRO A 158 2.72 -4.34 13.35
N THR A 159 2.82 -3.96 14.62
CA THR A 159 2.98 -2.56 15.04
C THR A 159 4.38 -2.07 14.75
N GLU A 160 5.39 -2.85 15.10
CA GLU A 160 6.78 -2.59 14.74
C GLU A 160 6.94 -2.55 13.23
N PHE A 161 6.36 -3.51 12.51
CA PHE A 161 6.44 -3.57 11.06
C PHE A 161 5.82 -2.34 10.41
N MET A 162 4.66 -1.86 10.88
CA MET A 162 4.03 -0.61 10.44
C MET A 162 5.00 0.56 10.56
N GLU A 163 5.70 0.71 11.68
CA GLU A 163 6.65 1.81 11.87
C GLU A 163 7.83 1.73 10.91
N ARG A 164 8.46 0.56 10.81
CA ARG A 164 9.66 0.38 9.99
C ARG A 164 9.35 0.53 8.51
N SER A 165 8.29 -0.12 8.05
CA SER A 165 7.85 -0.05 6.66
C SER A 165 7.42 1.35 6.26
N ALA A 166 6.63 2.05 7.09
CA ALA A 166 6.19 3.40 6.78
C ALA A 166 7.37 4.37 6.59
N LYS A 167 8.38 4.30 7.47
CA LYS A 167 9.62 5.08 7.33
C LYS A 167 10.37 4.71 6.06
N ALA A 168 10.56 3.42 5.79
CA ALA A 168 11.25 2.95 4.58
C ALA A 168 10.57 3.39 3.28
N LEU A 169 9.23 3.39 3.24
CA LEU A 169 8.46 3.86 2.08
C LEU A 169 8.55 5.38 1.92
N VAL A 170 8.49 6.14 3.02
CA VAL A 170 8.68 7.60 2.98
C VAL A 170 10.07 7.95 2.44
N GLU A 171 11.11 7.29 2.96
CA GLU A 171 12.48 7.48 2.51
C GLU A 171 12.64 7.19 1.02
N GLU A 172 12.04 6.10 0.51
CA GLU A 172 12.08 5.74 -0.91
C GLU A 172 11.45 6.83 -1.79
N ILE A 173 10.26 7.30 -1.41
CA ILE A 173 9.52 8.33 -2.16
C ILE A 173 10.26 9.67 -2.14
N GLU A 174 10.77 10.07 -0.97
CA GLU A 174 11.54 11.31 -0.85
C GLU A 174 12.84 11.23 -1.65
N LYS A 175 13.47 10.06 -1.72
CA LYS A 175 14.68 9.86 -2.53
C LYS A 175 14.37 9.94 -4.01
N VAL A 176 13.29 9.32 -4.50
CA VAL A 176 12.81 9.48 -5.89
C VAL A 176 12.67 10.96 -6.23
N ARG A 177 12.00 11.72 -5.37
CA ARG A 177 11.79 13.16 -5.58
C ARG A 177 13.08 13.98 -5.51
N LYS A 178 13.96 13.70 -4.54
CA LYS A 178 15.25 14.41 -4.43
C LYS A 178 16.14 14.12 -5.63
N ASP A 179 16.16 12.88 -6.10
CA ASP A 179 17.00 12.45 -7.21
C ASP A 179 16.51 13.00 -8.55
N SER A 180 15.21 13.22 -8.73
CA SER A 180 14.69 13.89 -9.92
C SER A 180 15.09 15.38 -10.01
N LEU A 181 15.50 16.01 -8.90
CA LEU A 181 15.85 17.43 -8.85
C LEU A 181 17.34 17.71 -9.12
N LYS A 182 18.19 16.68 -9.10
CA LYS A 182 19.66 16.81 -9.21
C LYS A 182 20.21 16.37 -10.57
N VAL A 183 19.34 16.24 -11.57
CA VAL A 183 19.70 15.87 -12.94
C VAL A 183 19.56 17.09 -13.84
N ARG A 184 20.48 17.21 -14.81
CA ARG A 184 20.40 18.23 -15.86
C ARG A 184 19.82 17.63 -17.13
N TRP A 185 19.15 18.46 -17.92
CA TRP A 185 18.80 18.12 -19.29
C TRP A 185 20.07 17.78 -20.10
N VAL A 186 20.02 16.73 -20.91
CA VAL A 186 21.11 16.33 -21.81
C VAL A 186 20.62 16.57 -23.24
N THR A 187 21.31 17.46 -23.95
CA THR A 187 21.14 17.76 -25.37
C THR A 187 22.11 16.95 -26.22
#